data_AF-A0A4W3HBS0-F1
#
_entry.id   AF-A0A4W3HBS0-F1
#
_cell.length_a   1.000
_cell.length_b   1.000
_cell.length_c   1.000
_cell.angle_alpha   90.00
_cell.angle_beta   90.00
_cell.angle_gamma   90.00
#
_symmetry.space_group_name_H-M   'P 1'
#
loop_
_entity.id
_entity.type
_entity.pdbx_description
1 polymer ?
#
loop_
_entity_poly.entity_id
_entity_poly.type
_entity_poly.pdbx_seq_one_letter_code
_entity_poly.pdbx_strand_id
1 'polypeptide(L)'
;MVQKIVHDWATGKIYPHFHFVFVFKFRDLNRLHDRPSLSRLIVEQYPYLRNVLDELWKHPETLLFIFDGLDEFRARIDFADSRRDTEPQRRCTDPEFRCKLSDIVYSLIQKKLLPGCSVLVTSRPTALQLLAKAQVSVWAEILGFVGEERREYFHKFFEDQEVAAAVYSHVEENELLLTMCYNPSYCWILALSLGPFFTRKHSNKQRVPKTITQLFSYYIYNILSHHSVKMESPRDVMLKIGEMAFTGVSHRNIVFNDEDLFKYNLQASQFLSGFLMELVERESSEDSVVYTFPHLTIQEFVAALAQFLSPNPGNLQKQLNKAHREEDGRFEIFLRFVAGLSSPRAAQPLEEFLGPFVHQTTCAVIDWLKEKVKAQIRDTDTVTAKRKLLNTLHYLFESQNQALAQLTLGSVHTLTFGDLSSEKALRLTPIDCVVLSQAIGLCDTINQLNLRSCFIQEEGLQRLVAALHKCQELL
;
A
#
# COMPACT_ATOMS: atom_id res chain seq x y z
N MET A 1 8.31 0.95 -13.93
CA MET A 1 9.28 1.85 -14.58
C MET A 1 10.13 1.14 -15.63
N VAL A 2 10.94 0.13 -15.27
CA VAL A 2 11.86 -0.57 -16.20
C VAL A 2 11.17 -1.05 -17.48
N GLN A 3 10.00 -1.68 -17.36
CA GLN A 3 9.21 -2.11 -18.52
C GLN A 3 8.89 -0.97 -19.49
N LYS A 4 8.60 0.24 -19.00
CA LYS A 4 8.32 1.41 -19.84
C LYS A 4 9.58 1.92 -20.53
N ILE A 5 10.73 1.92 -19.85
CA ILE A 5 12.03 2.27 -20.44
C ILE A 5 12.32 1.35 -21.62
N VAL A 6 12.17 0.04 -21.42
CA VAL A 6 12.41 -0.97 -22.47
C VAL A 6 11.46 -0.78 -23.65
N HIS A 7 10.16 -0.59 -23.38
CA HIS A 7 9.16 -0.36 -24.43
C HIS A 7 9.48 0.89 -25.25
N ASP A 8 9.80 2.00 -24.60
CA ASP A 8 10.06 3.27 -25.29
C ASP A 8 11.38 3.22 -26.07
N TRP A 9 12.39 2.53 -25.56
CA TRP A 9 13.60 2.24 -26.30
C TRP A 9 13.31 1.38 -27.53
N ALA A 10 12.59 0.27 -27.37
CA ALA A 10 12.25 -0.65 -28.46
C ALA A 10 11.40 0.01 -29.56
N THR A 11 10.65 1.07 -29.21
CA THR A 11 9.87 1.89 -30.16
C THR A 11 10.63 3.12 -30.67
N GLY A 12 11.92 3.26 -30.33
CA GLY A 12 12.80 4.33 -30.81
C GLY A 12 12.54 5.71 -30.19
N LYS A 13 11.75 5.81 -29.12
CA LYS A 13 11.38 7.08 -28.48
C LYS A 13 12.46 7.63 -27.57
N ILE A 14 13.18 6.76 -26.88
CA ILE A 14 14.24 7.13 -25.94
C ILE A 14 15.50 6.33 -26.21
N TYR A 15 16.64 6.92 -25.84
CA TYR A 15 17.96 6.29 -25.89
C TYR A 15 18.30 5.58 -27.21
N PRO A 16 18.14 6.22 -28.38
CA PRO A 16 18.35 5.59 -29.69
C PRO A 16 19.80 5.16 -29.95
N HIS A 17 20.76 5.64 -29.14
CA HIS A 17 22.17 5.26 -29.22
C HIS A 17 22.47 3.88 -28.65
N PHE A 18 21.57 3.32 -27.83
CA PHE A 18 21.70 1.93 -27.40
C PHE A 18 21.13 1.01 -28.48
N HIS A 19 21.99 0.18 -29.07
CA HIS A 19 21.56 -0.84 -30.03
C HIS A 19 20.96 -2.06 -29.34
N PHE A 20 21.40 -2.34 -28.10
CA PHE A 20 20.89 -3.46 -27.30
C PHE A 20 20.65 -3.04 -25.84
N VAL A 21 19.51 -3.48 -25.31
CA VAL A 21 19.15 -3.33 -23.89
C VAL A 21 18.90 -4.72 -23.31
N PHE A 22 19.74 -5.12 -22.36
CA PHE A 22 19.61 -6.39 -21.65
C PHE A 22 18.99 -6.15 -20.28
N VAL A 23 17.92 -6.90 -19.95
CA VAL A 23 17.19 -6.70 -18.69
C VAL A 23 17.24 -7.95 -17.84
N PHE A 24 17.84 -7.82 -16.67
CA PHE A 24 17.93 -8.89 -15.69
C PHE A 24 17.21 -8.50 -14.41
N LYS A 25 16.25 -9.32 -13.97
CA LYS A 25 15.67 -9.18 -12.64
C LYS A 25 16.53 -9.93 -11.64
N PHE A 26 16.96 -9.28 -10.58
CA PHE A 26 17.77 -9.95 -9.56
C PHE A 26 17.05 -11.15 -8.93
N ARG A 27 15.73 -11.07 -8.78
CA ARG A 27 14.90 -12.18 -8.33
C ARG A 27 15.02 -13.42 -9.22
N ASP A 28 15.06 -13.25 -10.54
CA ASP A 28 15.17 -14.37 -11.47
C ASP A 28 16.61 -14.91 -11.49
N LEU A 29 17.59 -14.01 -11.42
CA LEU A 29 19.00 -14.34 -11.36
C LEU A 29 19.38 -15.18 -10.13
N ASN A 30 18.63 -15.05 -9.02
CA ASN A 30 18.83 -15.84 -7.81
C ASN A 30 18.66 -17.36 -8.01
N ARG A 31 18.02 -17.80 -9.10
CA ARG A 31 17.82 -19.22 -9.44
C ARG A 31 19.08 -19.89 -10.02
N LEU A 32 20.11 -19.10 -10.33
CA LEU A 32 21.38 -19.59 -10.87
C LEU A 32 22.32 -19.97 -9.73
N HIS A 33 22.60 -21.27 -9.59
CA HIS A 33 23.46 -21.82 -8.53
C HIS A 33 24.90 -22.09 -8.99
N ASP A 34 25.18 -21.97 -10.28
CA ASP A 34 26.50 -22.20 -10.85
C ASP A 34 27.27 -20.87 -11.06
N ARG A 35 28.45 -20.96 -11.67
CA ARG A 35 29.28 -19.79 -12.03
C ARG A 35 29.03 -19.42 -13.49
N PRO A 36 28.09 -18.51 -13.80
CA PRO A 36 27.84 -18.10 -15.17
C PRO A 36 28.96 -17.19 -15.68
N SER A 37 29.02 -17.06 -17.00
CA SER A 37 29.67 -15.94 -17.69
C SER A 37 28.60 -14.94 -18.15
N LEU A 38 28.96 -13.69 -18.45
CA LEU A 38 27.99 -12.69 -18.93
C LEU A 38 27.34 -13.15 -20.25
N SER A 39 28.14 -13.71 -21.16
CA SER A 39 27.65 -14.26 -22.43
C SER A 39 26.60 -15.34 -22.22
N ARG A 40 26.80 -16.23 -21.24
CA ARG A 40 25.81 -17.25 -20.92
C ARG A 40 24.51 -16.65 -20.39
N LEU A 41 24.58 -15.66 -19.50
CA LEU A 41 23.38 -14.98 -18.98
C LEU A 41 22.55 -14.38 -20.12
N ILE A 42 23.21 -13.75 -21.09
CA ILE A 42 22.53 -13.18 -22.26
C ILE A 42 21.95 -14.28 -23.12
N VAL A 43 22.70 -15.33 -23.45
CA VAL A 43 22.23 -16.40 -24.35
C VAL A 43 21.08 -17.20 -23.73
N GLU A 44 21.04 -17.38 -22.42
CA GLU A 44 19.92 -18.05 -21.74
C GLU A 44 18.61 -17.27 -21.89
N GLN A 45 18.66 -15.93 -21.87
CA GLN A 45 17.48 -15.08 -22.05
C GLN A 45 17.20 -14.70 -23.50
N TYR A 46 18.26 -14.62 -24.32
CA TYR A 46 18.24 -14.15 -25.71
C TYR A 46 19.03 -15.13 -26.61
N PRO A 47 18.55 -16.36 -26.83
CA PRO A 47 19.33 -17.42 -27.49
C PRO A 47 19.77 -17.07 -28.92
N TYR A 48 19.02 -16.23 -29.60
CA TYR A 48 19.28 -15.76 -30.96
C TYR A 48 20.49 -14.81 -31.06
N LEU A 49 20.98 -14.27 -29.95
CA LEU A 49 22.17 -13.41 -29.94
C LEU A 49 23.50 -14.17 -29.83
N ARG A 50 23.46 -15.51 -29.66
CA ARG A 50 24.65 -16.35 -29.45
C ARG A 50 25.78 -16.09 -30.46
N ASN A 51 25.44 -15.95 -31.73
CA ASN A 51 26.43 -15.86 -32.82
C ASN A 51 26.90 -14.42 -33.08
N VAL A 52 26.35 -13.42 -32.39
CA VAL A 52 26.67 -12.00 -32.59
C VAL A 52 27.32 -11.35 -31.37
N LEU A 53 27.42 -12.04 -30.24
CA LEU A 53 27.99 -11.50 -29.00
C LEU A 53 29.39 -10.91 -29.18
N ASP A 54 30.28 -11.61 -29.90
CA ASP A 54 31.65 -11.14 -30.17
C ASP A 54 31.68 -9.79 -30.88
N GLU A 55 30.67 -9.50 -31.71
CA GLU A 55 30.53 -8.21 -32.37
C GLU A 55 29.97 -7.15 -31.40
N LEU A 56 29.03 -7.50 -30.54
CA LEU A 56 28.48 -6.60 -29.52
C LEU A 56 29.57 -6.11 -28.56
N TRP A 57 30.50 -7.00 -28.17
CA TRP A 57 31.60 -6.68 -27.26
C TRP A 57 32.58 -5.65 -27.80
N LYS A 58 32.65 -5.47 -29.12
CA LYS A 58 33.48 -4.43 -29.76
C LYS A 58 32.89 -3.03 -29.62
N HIS A 59 31.59 -2.92 -29.33
CA HIS A 59 30.84 -1.67 -29.25
C HIS A 59 30.10 -1.51 -27.90
N PRO A 60 30.82 -1.59 -26.77
CA PRO A 60 30.20 -1.57 -25.44
C PRO A 60 29.39 -0.30 -25.17
N GLU A 61 29.74 0.84 -25.77
CA GLU A 61 29.03 2.12 -25.67
C GLU A 61 27.58 2.08 -26.16
N THR A 62 27.26 1.09 -27.00
CA THR A 62 25.91 0.88 -27.55
C THR A 62 25.07 -0.08 -26.71
N LEU A 63 25.60 -0.56 -25.57
CA LEU A 63 24.95 -1.55 -24.72
C LEU A 63 24.45 -0.92 -23.41
N LEU A 64 23.20 -1.23 -23.04
CA LEU A 64 22.62 -0.92 -21.75
C LEU A 64 22.25 -2.21 -21.01
N PHE A 65 22.75 -2.35 -19.79
CA PHE A 65 22.39 -3.41 -18.86
C PHE A 65 21.47 -2.86 -17.78
N ILE A 66 20.24 -3.37 -17.68
CA ILE A 66 19.30 -3.02 -16.62
C ILE A 66 19.24 -4.17 -15.62
N PHE A 67 19.58 -3.90 -14.37
CA PHE A 67 19.40 -4.83 -13.25
C PHE A 67 18.27 -4.33 -12.34
N ASP A 68 17.14 -5.03 -12.39
CA ASP A 68 15.91 -4.64 -11.68
C ASP A 68 15.82 -5.35 -10.31
N GLY A 69 15.67 -4.57 -9.23
CA GLY A 69 15.39 -5.05 -7.87
C GLY A 69 16.63 -5.50 -7.07
N LEU A 70 17.64 -4.64 -6.89
CA LEU A 70 18.86 -4.99 -6.14
C LEU A 70 18.57 -5.47 -4.70
N ASP A 71 17.55 -4.91 -4.07
CA ASP A 71 17.07 -5.34 -2.75
C ASP A 71 16.56 -6.79 -2.73
N GLU A 72 16.20 -7.33 -3.90
CA GLU A 72 15.79 -8.73 -4.07
C GLU A 72 16.97 -9.67 -4.39
N PHE A 73 18.22 -9.15 -4.48
CA PHE A 73 19.37 -9.98 -4.84
C PHE A 73 19.94 -10.75 -3.65
N ARG A 74 19.97 -12.09 -3.73
CA ARG A 74 20.47 -12.97 -2.65
C ARG A 74 21.96 -12.82 -2.38
N ALA A 75 22.75 -12.50 -3.41
CA ALA A 75 24.20 -12.36 -3.26
C ALA A 75 24.58 -10.93 -2.90
N ARG A 76 25.28 -10.74 -1.77
CA ARG A 76 25.81 -9.42 -1.42
C ARG A 76 26.86 -8.99 -2.43
N ILE A 77 26.67 -7.80 -2.99
CA ILE A 77 27.68 -7.10 -3.77
C ILE A 77 28.37 -6.11 -2.82
N ASP A 78 29.59 -6.44 -2.41
CA ASP A 78 30.38 -5.56 -1.57
C ASP A 78 31.26 -4.68 -2.46
N PHE A 79 30.86 -3.42 -2.62
CA PHE A 79 31.60 -2.49 -3.44
C PHE A 79 32.86 -1.92 -2.76
N ALA A 80 33.05 -2.17 -1.46
CA ALA A 80 34.22 -1.78 -0.70
C ALA A 80 35.31 -2.87 -0.66
N ASP A 81 34.99 -4.11 -1.07
CA ASP A 81 35.92 -5.23 -1.03
C ASP A 81 36.99 -5.14 -2.13
N SER A 82 38.14 -4.54 -1.78
CA SER A 82 39.29 -4.43 -2.68
C SER A 82 39.93 -5.78 -3.05
N ARG A 83 39.58 -6.89 -2.37
CA ARG A 83 40.05 -8.24 -2.72
C ARG A 83 39.44 -8.75 -4.02
N ARG A 84 38.29 -8.20 -4.43
CA ARG A 84 37.65 -8.51 -5.73
C ARG A 84 38.53 -8.17 -6.93
N ASP A 85 39.47 -7.23 -6.75
CA ASP A 85 40.35 -6.75 -7.80
C ASP A 85 41.69 -7.49 -7.85
N THR A 86 42.08 -8.12 -6.75
CA THR A 86 43.37 -8.80 -6.60
C THR A 86 43.26 -10.32 -6.70
N GLU A 87 42.10 -10.91 -6.41
CA GLU A 87 41.84 -12.34 -6.55
C GLU A 87 41.49 -12.73 -8.00
N PRO A 88 42.29 -13.57 -8.70
CA PRO A 88 42.06 -13.94 -10.10
C PRO A 88 40.67 -14.53 -10.36
N GLN A 89 40.15 -15.33 -9.41
CA GLN A 89 38.83 -15.96 -9.49
C GLN A 89 37.64 -15.00 -9.39
N ARG A 90 37.86 -13.74 -8.98
CA ARG A 90 36.83 -12.70 -8.85
C ARG A 90 36.96 -11.59 -9.90
N ARG A 91 38.06 -11.58 -10.65
CA ARG A 91 38.37 -10.57 -11.66
C ARG A 91 37.59 -10.84 -12.95
N CYS A 92 36.31 -10.49 -12.94
CA CYS A 92 35.45 -10.58 -14.11
C CYS A 92 35.74 -9.41 -15.08
N THR A 93 36.69 -9.60 -15.98
CA THR A 93 37.08 -8.58 -16.99
C THR A 93 36.78 -9.01 -18.43
N ASP A 94 36.39 -10.27 -18.62
CA ASP A 94 36.06 -10.88 -19.90
C ASP A 94 34.62 -11.41 -19.85
N PRO A 95 33.74 -11.10 -20.83
CA PRO A 95 32.37 -11.60 -20.90
C PRO A 95 32.23 -13.13 -20.87
N GLU A 96 33.26 -13.88 -21.28
CA GLU A 96 33.30 -15.35 -21.24
C GLU A 96 33.79 -15.91 -19.90
N PHE A 97 34.33 -15.07 -19.02
CA PHE A 97 34.87 -15.52 -17.74
C PHE A 97 33.77 -16.01 -16.78
N ARG A 98 33.90 -17.26 -16.33
CA ARG A 98 32.96 -17.88 -15.38
C ARG A 98 33.29 -17.50 -13.94
N CYS A 99 32.41 -16.74 -13.30
CA CYS A 99 32.60 -16.26 -11.93
C CYS A 99 31.27 -16.20 -11.18
N LYS A 100 31.26 -15.66 -9.96
CA LYS A 100 29.98 -15.46 -9.26
C LYS A 100 29.21 -14.34 -9.96
N LEU A 101 27.90 -14.47 -10.00
CA LEU A 101 27.03 -13.44 -10.56
C LEU A 101 27.24 -12.06 -9.90
N SER A 102 27.49 -12.01 -8.59
CA SER A 102 27.80 -10.76 -7.90
C SER A 102 29.11 -10.11 -8.38
N ASP A 103 30.08 -10.90 -8.86
CA ASP A 103 31.33 -10.40 -9.45
C ASP A 103 31.09 -9.83 -10.86
N ILE A 104 30.18 -10.42 -11.66
CA ILE A 104 29.77 -9.89 -12.97
C ILE A 104 29.11 -8.52 -12.79
N VAL A 105 28.08 -8.45 -11.94
CA VAL A 105 27.33 -7.21 -11.69
C VAL A 105 28.24 -6.13 -11.10
N TYR A 106 29.09 -6.50 -10.13
CA TYR A 106 30.11 -5.59 -9.59
C TYR A 106 31.01 -5.04 -10.70
N SER A 107 31.51 -5.90 -11.58
CA SER A 107 32.47 -5.51 -12.61
C SER A 107 31.86 -4.65 -13.71
N LEU A 108 30.59 -4.86 -14.06
CA LEU A 108 29.84 -3.96 -14.96
C LEU A 108 29.66 -2.58 -14.33
N ILE A 109 29.18 -2.51 -13.08
CA ILE A 109 28.95 -1.23 -12.38
C ILE A 109 30.26 -0.47 -12.16
N GLN A 110 31.35 -1.16 -11.84
CA GLN A 110 32.69 -0.58 -11.66
C GLN A 110 33.45 -0.37 -12.98
N LYS A 111 32.81 -0.57 -14.14
CA LYS A 111 33.38 -0.39 -15.48
C LYS A 111 34.64 -1.24 -15.75
N LYS A 112 34.77 -2.38 -15.08
CA LYS A 112 35.85 -3.36 -15.25
C LYS A 112 35.53 -4.40 -16.32
N LEU A 113 34.25 -4.70 -16.49
CA LEU A 113 33.72 -5.52 -17.57
C LEU A 113 33.01 -4.61 -18.57
N LEU A 114 33.35 -4.74 -19.87
CA LEU A 114 32.79 -3.93 -20.97
C LEU A 114 32.85 -2.41 -20.69
N PRO A 115 34.07 -1.84 -20.53
CA PRO A 115 34.22 -0.41 -20.27
C PRO A 115 33.61 0.40 -21.42
N GLY A 116 32.62 1.24 -21.10
CA GLY A 116 31.85 2.02 -22.07
C GLY A 116 30.35 1.73 -22.04
N CYS A 117 29.95 0.54 -21.58
CA CYS A 117 28.53 0.22 -21.43
C CYS A 117 27.86 1.04 -20.33
N SER A 118 26.54 1.16 -20.43
CA SER A 118 25.71 1.79 -19.40
C SER A 118 25.05 0.74 -18.54
N VAL A 119 24.91 1.03 -17.24
CA VAL A 119 24.23 0.15 -16.28
C VAL A 119 23.18 0.95 -15.53
N LEU A 120 21.94 0.46 -15.53
CA LEU A 120 20.84 0.99 -14.72
C LEU A 120 20.49 -0.04 -13.65
N VAL A 121 20.46 0.38 -12.39
CA VAL A 121 20.08 -0.48 -11.27
C VAL A 121 18.88 0.13 -10.57
N THR A 122 17.84 -0.66 -10.29
CA THR A 122 16.73 -0.25 -9.42
C THR A 122 16.87 -0.93 -8.06
N SER A 123 16.42 -0.25 -7.00
CA SER A 123 16.51 -0.77 -5.64
C SER A 123 15.53 -0.03 -4.73
N ARG A 124 15.01 -0.72 -3.70
CA ARG A 124 14.44 -0.04 -2.54
C ARG A 124 15.53 0.74 -1.76
N PRO A 125 15.15 1.81 -1.03
CA PRO A 125 16.09 2.61 -0.24
C PRO A 125 16.91 1.79 0.78
N THR A 126 16.36 0.70 1.30
CA THR A 126 16.99 -0.18 2.30
C THR A 126 18.30 -0.81 1.83
N ALA A 127 18.48 -1.01 0.52
CA ALA A 127 19.69 -1.58 -0.06
C ALA A 127 20.65 -0.51 -0.63
N LEU A 128 20.34 0.80 -0.50
CA LEU A 128 21.22 1.89 -0.99
C LEU A 128 22.61 1.87 -0.34
N GLN A 129 22.68 1.47 0.93
CA GLN A 129 23.96 1.34 1.65
C GLN A 129 24.95 0.41 0.96
N LEU A 130 24.48 -0.60 0.20
CA LEU A 130 25.34 -1.49 -0.57
C LEU A 130 26.05 -0.74 -1.69
N LEU A 131 25.39 0.24 -2.28
CA LEU A 131 25.90 1.01 -3.42
C LEU A 131 26.72 2.24 -3.00
N ALA A 132 26.90 2.51 -1.71
CA ALA A 132 27.59 3.71 -1.20
C ALA A 132 29.04 3.86 -1.71
N LYS A 133 29.69 2.77 -2.09
CA LYS A 133 31.06 2.74 -2.67
C LYS A 133 31.08 2.36 -4.16
N ALA A 134 29.92 2.19 -4.78
CA ALA A 134 29.81 1.94 -6.20
C ALA A 134 30.09 3.23 -7.00
N GLN A 135 30.72 3.10 -8.17
CA GLN A 135 30.91 4.22 -9.10
C GLN A 135 29.61 4.55 -9.83
N VAL A 136 28.68 5.20 -9.12
CA VAL A 136 27.37 5.62 -9.67
C VAL A 136 27.49 7.04 -10.23
N SER A 137 27.12 7.21 -11.49
CA SER A 137 27.18 8.52 -12.16
C SER A 137 25.95 9.38 -11.89
N VAL A 138 24.77 8.76 -11.72
CA VAL A 138 23.49 9.45 -11.52
C VAL A 138 22.66 8.69 -10.48
N TRP A 139 22.07 9.42 -9.54
CA TRP A 139 21.08 8.92 -8.60
C TRP A 139 19.72 9.55 -8.91
N ALA A 140 18.67 8.73 -8.89
CA ALA A 140 17.31 9.19 -9.08
C ALA A 140 16.41 8.52 -8.03
N GLU A 141 15.55 9.32 -7.39
CA GLU A 141 14.53 8.84 -6.47
C GLU A 141 13.16 8.87 -7.17
N ILE A 142 12.42 7.77 -7.08
CA ILE A 142 11.06 7.68 -7.62
C ILE A 142 10.11 8.10 -6.51
N LEU A 143 9.53 9.29 -6.66
CA LEU A 143 8.61 9.84 -5.68
C LEU A 143 7.23 9.17 -5.83
N GLY A 144 6.64 9.22 -7.01
CA GLY A 144 5.27 8.74 -7.24
C GLY A 144 4.51 9.76 -8.09
N PHE A 145 3.19 9.81 -7.97
CA PHE A 145 2.36 10.79 -8.68
C PHE A 145 2.09 12.02 -7.83
N VAL A 146 2.40 13.19 -8.37
CA VAL A 146 2.13 14.49 -7.76
C VAL A 146 1.27 15.36 -8.66
N GLY A 147 0.40 16.17 -8.04
CA GLY A 147 -0.50 17.08 -8.75
C GLY A 147 -1.25 16.40 -9.90
N GLU A 148 -1.03 16.91 -11.10
CA GLU A 148 -1.71 16.51 -12.34
C GLU A 148 -1.47 15.06 -12.77
N GLU A 149 -0.35 14.45 -12.37
CA GLU A 149 -0.03 13.05 -12.72
C GLU A 149 -1.06 12.07 -12.16
N ARG A 150 -1.64 12.39 -10.99
CA ARG A 150 -2.71 11.59 -10.39
C ARG A 150 -3.94 11.60 -11.30
N ARG A 151 -4.35 12.78 -11.75
CA ARG A 151 -5.49 12.95 -12.67
C ARG A 151 -5.24 12.24 -13.99
N GLU A 152 -4.05 12.41 -14.54
CA GLU A 152 -3.65 11.81 -15.82
C GLU A 152 -3.69 10.28 -15.77
N TYR A 153 -3.31 9.67 -14.64
CA TYR A 153 -3.41 8.23 -14.47
C TYR A 153 -4.85 7.72 -14.71
N PHE A 154 -5.85 8.31 -14.06
CA PHE A 154 -7.25 7.87 -14.21
C PHE A 154 -7.76 8.08 -15.64
N HIS A 155 -7.40 9.20 -16.29
CA HIS A 155 -7.77 9.46 -17.69
C HIS A 155 -7.11 8.48 -18.68
N LYS A 156 -5.91 7.99 -18.37
CA LYS A 156 -5.24 6.94 -19.15
C LYS A 156 -5.74 5.53 -18.82
N PHE A 157 -6.23 5.31 -17.60
CA PHE A 157 -6.68 4.00 -17.15
C PHE A 157 -8.02 3.61 -17.77
N PHE A 158 -8.97 4.54 -17.83
CA PHE A 158 -10.29 4.29 -18.41
C PHE A 158 -10.35 4.73 -19.88
N GLU A 159 -10.89 3.87 -20.73
CA GLU A 159 -11.19 4.23 -22.13
C GLU A 159 -12.26 5.33 -22.21
N ASP A 160 -13.29 5.22 -21.37
CA ASP A 160 -14.37 6.20 -21.26
C ASP A 160 -13.94 7.39 -20.38
N GLN A 161 -13.75 8.55 -21.01
CA GLN A 161 -13.30 9.77 -20.33
C GLN A 161 -14.35 10.36 -19.38
N GLU A 162 -15.65 10.08 -19.58
CA GLU A 162 -16.69 10.47 -18.62
C GLU A 162 -16.54 9.65 -17.32
N VAL A 163 -16.24 8.36 -17.45
CA VAL A 163 -15.95 7.47 -16.31
C VAL A 163 -14.67 7.91 -15.61
N ALA A 164 -13.60 8.21 -16.36
CA ALA A 164 -12.35 8.70 -15.80
C ALA A 164 -12.54 9.96 -14.95
N ALA A 165 -13.22 10.96 -15.51
CA ALA A 165 -13.50 12.21 -14.82
C ALA A 165 -14.33 11.97 -13.56
N ALA A 166 -15.39 11.16 -13.64
CA ALA A 166 -16.26 10.90 -12.50
C ALA A 166 -15.57 10.11 -11.37
N VAL A 167 -14.75 9.11 -11.71
CA VAL A 167 -13.93 8.38 -10.72
C VAL A 167 -12.91 9.31 -10.07
N TYR A 168 -12.20 10.11 -10.88
CA TYR A 168 -11.19 11.03 -10.34
C TYR A 168 -11.82 12.08 -9.43
N SER A 169 -12.94 12.69 -9.82
CA SER A 169 -13.66 13.63 -8.95
C SER A 169 -14.04 13.00 -7.62
N HIS A 170 -14.48 11.73 -7.61
CA HIS A 170 -14.80 11.05 -6.38
C HIS A 170 -13.56 10.77 -5.49
N VAL A 171 -12.42 10.45 -6.10
CA VAL A 171 -11.14 10.28 -5.39
C VAL A 171 -10.64 11.63 -4.85
N GLU A 172 -10.72 12.69 -5.64
CA GLU A 172 -10.34 14.05 -5.27
C GLU A 172 -11.20 14.57 -4.11
N GLU A 173 -12.48 14.23 -4.08
CA GLU A 173 -13.39 14.58 -2.97
C GLU A 173 -12.99 13.96 -1.62
N ASN A 174 -12.17 12.89 -1.61
CA ASN A 174 -11.70 12.19 -0.43
C ASN A 174 -10.17 12.26 -0.33
N GLU A 175 -9.67 13.17 0.50
CA GLU A 175 -8.24 13.44 0.64
C GLU A 175 -7.42 12.23 1.06
N LEU A 176 -7.97 11.29 1.84
CA LEU A 176 -7.23 10.08 2.19
C LEU A 176 -7.01 9.22 0.94
N LEU A 177 -8.01 9.11 0.06
CA LEU A 177 -7.85 8.44 -1.24
C LEU A 177 -6.87 9.20 -2.14
N LEU A 178 -7.01 10.53 -2.23
CA LEU A 178 -6.14 11.38 -3.05
C LEU A 178 -4.68 11.36 -2.57
N THR A 179 -4.44 11.31 -1.26
CA THR A 179 -3.10 11.21 -0.67
C THR A 179 -2.49 9.86 -0.98
N MET A 180 -3.26 8.77 -0.85
CA MET A 180 -2.81 7.43 -1.22
C MET A 180 -2.43 7.34 -2.71
N CYS A 181 -3.10 8.11 -3.59
CA CYS A 181 -2.78 8.19 -5.03
C CYS A 181 -1.37 8.72 -5.34
N TYR A 182 -0.62 9.25 -4.36
CA TYR A 182 0.82 9.46 -4.53
C TYR A 182 1.53 8.17 -4.94
N ASN A 183 1.13 7.03 -4.37
CA ASN A 183 1.64 5.74 -4.77
C ASN A 183 0.79 5.19 -5.95
N PRO A 184 1.40 4.93 -7.13
CA PRO A 184 0.68 4.47 -8.32
C PRO A 184 -0.18 3.21 -8.12
N SER A 185 0.22 2.30 -7.23
CA SER A 185 -0.55 1.08 -6.93
C SER A 185 -1.92 1.40 -6.34
N TYR A 186 -2.05 2.49 -5.58
CA TYR A 186 -3.36 2.92 -5.07
C TYR A 186 -4.26 3.49 -6.15
N CYS A 187 -3.69 4.22 -7.12
CA CYS A 187 -4.49 4.70 -8.26
C CYS A 187 -5.11 3.51 -9.00
N TRP A 188 -4.35 2.43 -9.18
CA TRP A 188 -4.85 1.18 -9.76
C TRP A 188 -5.96 0.54 -8.92
N ILE A 189 -5.75 0.40 -7.60
CA ILE A 189 -6.76 -0.14 -6.67
C ILE A 189 -8.05 0.67 -6.76
N LEU A 190 -7.95 1.99 -6.71
CA LEU A 190 -9.09 2.91 -6.75
C LEU A 190 -9.81 2.84 -8.08
N ALA A 191 -9.08 2.84 -9.19
CA ALA A 191 -9.68 2.76 -10.51
C ALA A 191 -10.45 1.44 -10.70
N LEU A 192 -9.87 0.31 -10.28
CA LEU A 192 -10.57 -0.98 -10.31
C LEU A 192 -11.79 -1.02 -9.39
N SER A 193 -11.68 -0.46 -8.18
CA SER A 193 -12.74 -0.55 -7.17
C SER A 193 -13.90 0.41 -7.44
N LEU A 194 -13.63 1.59 -8.02
CA LEU A 194 -14.62 2.63 -8.26
C LEU A 194 -15.18 2.61 -9.69
N GLY A 195 -14.37 2.24 -10.68
CA GLY A 195 -14.74 2.26 -12.10
C GLY A 195 -16.12 1.70 -12.41
N PRO A 196 -16.48 0.49 -11.93
CA PRO A 196 -17.78 -0.12 -12.20
C PRO A 196 -18.98 0.77 -11.86
N PHE A 197 -18.92 1.59 -10.80
CA PHE A 197 -20.05 2.44 -10.36
C PHE A 197 -20.35 3.62 -11.26
N PHE A 198 -19.37 4.03 -12.08
CA PHE A 198 -19.50 5.19 -12.96
C PHE A 198 -19.79 4.79 -14.41
N THR A 199 -19.76 3.50 -14.74
CA THR A 199 -20.14 3.01 -16.07
C THR A 199 -21.65 3.10 -16.32
N ARG A 200 -22.06 3.44 -17.56
CA ARG A 200 -23.47 3.65 -17.95
C ARG A 200 -24.40 2.44 -17.68
N LYS A 201 -23.87 1.22 -17.55
CA LYS A 201 -24.64 0.00 -17.22
C LYS A 201 -24.96 -0.15 -15.72
N HIS A 202 -24.27 0.58 -14.85
CA HIS A 202 -24.34 0.42 -13.39
C HIS A 202 -24.42 1.76 -12.63
N SER A 203 -24.92 2.82 -13.27
CA SER A 203 -24.96 4.18 -12.70
C SER A 203 -25.94 4.29 -11.52
N ASN A 204 -25.57 3.73 -10.37
CA ASN A 204 -26.27 3.97 -9.12
C ASN A 204 -25.35 4.78 -8.21
N LYS A 205 -25.37 6.12 -8.39
CA LYS A 205 -24.59 7.07 -7.59
C LYS A 205 -24.79 6.87 -6.07
N GLN A 206 -25.92 6.30 -5.65
CA GLN A 206 -26.20 6.00 -4.24
C GLN A 206 -25.37 4.83 -3.67
N ARG A 207 -24.78 3.99 -4.53
CA ARG A 207 -23.96 2.82 -4.15
C ARG A 207 -22.45 3.06 -4.23
N VAL A 208 -22.01 4.21 -4.74
CA VAL A 208 -20.58 4.57 -4.78
C VAL A 208 -20.03 4.52 -3.35
N PRO A 209 -18.91 3.80 -3.12
CA PRO A 209 -18.26 3.75 -1.82
C PRO A 209 -17.95 5.14 -1.28
N LYS A 210 -18.43 5.50 -0.09
CA LYS A 210 -18.18 6.82 0.52
C LYS A 210 -17.08 6.81 1.57
N THR A 211 -16.84 5.64 2.14
CA THR A 211 -15.89 5.46 3.24
C THR A 211 -14.72 4.60 2.80
N ILE A 212 -13.58 4.69 3.49
CA ILE A 212 -12.41 3.87 3.12
C ILE A 212 -12.75 2.38 3.27
N THR A 213 -13.56 2.01 4.26
CA THR A 213 -13.97 0.62 4.46
C THR A 213 -14.79 0.08 3.30
N GLN A 214 -15.78 0.86 2.81
CA GLN A 214 -16.58 0.45 1.65
C GLN A 214 -15.70 0.26 0.42
N LEU A 215 -14.73 1.15 0.19
CA LEU A 215 -13.80 1.03 -0.93
C LEU A 215 -13.00 -0.27 -0.85
N PHE A 216 -12.39 -0.56 0.30
CA PHE A 216 -11.59 -1.77 0.47
C PHE A 216 -12.44 -3.03 0.45
N SER A 217 -13.71 -2.97 0.87
CA SER A 217 -14.66 -4.07 0.65
C SER A 217 -14.83 -4.37 -0.84
N TYR A 218 -14.95 -3.36 -1.70
CA TYR A 218 -15.02 -3.59 -3.15
C TYR A 218 -13.70 -4.02 -3.77
N TYR A 219 -12.56 -3.57 -3.24
CA TYR A 219 -11.26 -4.09 -3.64
C TYR A 219 -11.13 -5.60 -3.36
N ILE A 220 -11.48 -6.03 -2.14
CA ILE A 220 -11.46 -7.45 -1.77
C ILE A 220 -12.53 -8.22 -2.54
N TYR A 221 -13.72 -7.65 -2.75
CA TYR A 221 -14.75 -8.22 -3.62
C TYR A 221 -14.20 -8.54 -5.01
N ASN A 222 -13.47 -7.60 -5.64
CA ASN A 222 -12.89 -7.79 -6.96
C ASN A 222 -11.83 -8.91 -6.97
N ILE A 223 -11.03 -9.07 -5.91
CA ILE A 223 -10.11 -10.21 -5.81
C ILE A 223 -10.91 -11.51 -5.69
N LEU A 224 -11.90 -11.55 -4.79
CA LEU A 224 -12.74 -12.72 -4.57
C LEU A 224 -13.49 -13.11 -5.84
N SER A 225 -14.06 -12.18 -6.60
CA SER A 225 -14.82 -12.46 -7.81
C SER A 225 -13.98 -13.14 -8.90
N HIS A 226 -12.68 -12.88 -8.95
CA HIS A 226 -11.77 -13.45 -9.95
C HIS A 226 -11.02 -14.69 -9.46
N HIS A 227 -10.76 -14.81 -8.15
CA HIS A 227 -9.91 -15.86 -7.57
C HIS A 227 -10.65 -16.91 -6.73
N SER A 228 -11.90 -16.68 -6.31
CA SER A 228 -12.64 -17.61 -5.44
C SER A 228 -13.25 -18.82 -6.15
N VAL A 229 -13.39 -18.78 -7.48
CA VAL A 229 -14.11 -19.79 -8.31
C VAL A 229 -13.60 -21.23 -8.11
N LYS A 230 -12.35 -21.42 -7.66
CA LYS A 230 -11.72 -22.74 -7.47
C LYS A 230 -11.50 -23.12 -6.00
N MET A 231 -12.00 -22.33 -5.05
CA MET A 231 -11.74 -22.53 -3.62
C MET A 231 -13.00 -23.03 -2.91
N GLU A 232 -12.90 -24.19 -2.24
CA GLU A 232 -14.05 -24.80 -1.55
C GLU A 232 -14.48 -24.04 -0.29
N SER A 233 -13.56 -23.38 0.41
CA SER A 233 -13.87 -22.60 1.61
C SER A 233 -13.14 -21.24 1.64
N PRO A 234 -13.56 -20.25 0.83
CA PRO A 234 -12.98 -18.91 0.84
C PRO A 234 -13.02 -18.26 2.23
N ARG A 235 -14.10 -18.50 3.00
CA ARG A 235 -14.27 -17.98 4.37
C ARG A 235 -13.18 -18.45 5.32
N ASP A 236 -12.85 -19.74 5.31
CA ASP A 236 -11.86 -20.33 6.21
C ASP A 236 -10.45 -19.81 5.90
N VAL A 237 -10.08 -19.78 4.62
CA VAL A 237 -8.79 -19.22 4.19
C VAL A 237 -8.71 -17.72 4.51
N MET A 238 -9.80 -16.98 4.31
CA MET A 238 -9.87 -15.55 4.62
C MET A 238 -9.76 -15.27 6.12
N LEU A 239 -10.33 -16.13 6.96
CA LEU A 239 -10.17 -16.05 8.41
C LEU A 239 -8.69 -16.27 8.80
N LYS A 240 -8.06 -17.33 8.31
CA LYS A 240 -6.66 -17.67 8.61
C LYS A 240 -5.67 -16.60 8.17
N ILE A 241 -5.79 -16.11 6.94
CA ILE A 241 -4.92 -15.02 6.44
C ILE A 241 -5.17 -13.72 7.22
N GLY A 242 -6.40 -13.45 7.67
CA GLY A 242 -6.71 -12.29 8.50
C GLY A 242 -6.18 -12.40 9.93
N GLU A 243 -6.14 -13.60 10.54
CA GLU A 243 -5.48 -13.83 11.83
C GLU A 243 -3.96 -13.63 11.75
N MET A 244 -3.34 -14.09 10.66
CA MET A 244 -1.94 -13.82 10.34
C MET A 244 -1.70 -12.31 10.17
N ALA A 245 -2.56 -11.64 9.39
CA ALA A 245 -2.49 -10.20 9.16
C ALA A 245 -2.62 -9.39 10.46
N PHE A 246 -3.57 -9.74 11.34
CA PHE A 246 -3.77 -9.09 12.64
C PHE A 246 -2.55 -9.26 13.54
N THR A 247 -1.94 -10.44 13.53
CA THR A 247 -0.69 -10.69 14.26
C THR A 247 0.44 -9.84 13.68
N GLY A 248 0.52 -9.71 12.36
CA GLY A 248 1.46 -8.80 11.70
C GLY A 248 1.28 -7.35 12.12
N VAL A 249 0.06 -6.80 12.07
CA VAL A 249 -0.24 -5.43 12.54
C VAL A 249 0.16 -5.25 14.01
N SER A 250 -0.17 -6.24 14.85
CA SER A 250 0.13 -6.23 16.29
C SER A 250 1.63 -6.24 16.62
N HIS A 251 2.48 -6.73 15.72
CA HIS A 251 3.93 -6.79 15.92
C HIS A 251 4.70 -5.90 14.93
N ARG A 252 3.99 -5.06 14.15
CA ARG A 252 4.57 -4.27 13.06
C ARG A 252 5.33 -5.12 12.03
N ASN A 253 4.88 -6.35 11.86
CA ASN A 253 5.40 -7.24 10.84
C ASN A 253 4.57 -7.14 9.55
N ILE A 254 5.27 -6.95 8.43
CA ILE A 254 4.71 -6.85 7.08
C ILE A 254 5.25 -7.94 6.14
N VAL A 255 6.18 -8.76 6.63
CA VAL A 255 6.84 -9.84 5.90
C VAL A 255 6.58 -11.15 6.63
N PHE A 256 5.96 -12.11 5.95
CA PHE A 256 5.62 -13.42 6.51
C PHE A 256 6.45 -14.48 5.83
N ASN A 257 6.88 -15.53 6.52
CA ASN A 257 7.64 -16.63 5.91
C ASN A 257 6.79 -17.92 5.81
N ASP A 258 7.38 -19.00 5.29
CA ASP A 258 6.69 -20.30 5.22
C ASP A 258 6.29 -20.83 6.60
N GLU A 259 7.04 -20.53 7.67
CA GLU A 259 6.70 -20.91 9.04
C GLU A 259 5.44 -20.19 9.54
N ASP A 260 5.28 -18.91 9.19
CA ASP A 260 4.06 -18.15 9.47
C ASP A 260 2.87 -18.77 8.74
N LEU A 261 2.99 -19.07 7.44
CA LEU A 261 1.93 -19.73 6.67
C LEU A 261 1.56 -21.07 7.32
N PHE A 262 2.55 -21.89 7.66
CA PHE A 262 2.35 -23.16 8.34
C PHE A 262 1.63 -22.98 9.68
N LYS A 263 2.04 -22.01 10.50
CA LYS A 263 1.43 -21.69 11.81
C LYS A 263 -0.06 -21.35 11.71
N TYR A 264 -0.48 -20.67 10.64
CA TYR A 264 -1.89 -20.33 10.39
C TYR A 264 -2.62 -21.36 9.52
N ASN A 265 -2.02 -22.53 9.26
CA ASN A 265 -2.56 -23.58 8.39
C ASN A 265 -2.94 -23.05 6.99
N LEU A 266 -2.10 -22.19 6.45
CA LEU A 266 -2.18 -21.66 5.09
C LEU A 266 -1.23 -22.43 4.17
N GLN A 267 -1.64 -22.59 2.92
CA GLN A 267 -0.82 -23.15 1.86
C GLN A 267 -0.80 -22.19 0.68
N ALA A 268 0.35 -22.06 0.03
CA ALA A 268 0.48 -21.31 -1.21
C ALA A 268 -0.52 -21.86 -2.24
N SER A 269 -1.36 -20.96 -2.77
CA SER A 269 -2.43 -21.32 -3.69
C SER A 269 -2.76 -20.15 -4.61
N GLN A 270 -3.43 -20.43 -5.73
CA GLN A 270 -3.90 -19.38 -6.65
C GLN A 270 -4.82 -18.36 -5.95
N PHE A 271 -5.57 -18.79 -4.94
CA PHE A 271 -6.39 -17.91 -4.13
C PHE A 271 -5.53 -16.98 -3.26
N LEU A 272 -4.55 -17.55 -2.53
CA LEU A 272 -3.68 -16.78 -1.64
C LEU A 272 -2.83 -15.75 -2.41
N SER A 273 -2.41 -16.08 -3.64
CA SER A 273 -1.69 -15.16 -4.53
C SER A 273 -2.48 -13.92 -4.95
N GLY A 274 -3.82 -13.93 -4.80
CA GLY A 274 -4.65 -12.74 -5.00
C GLY A 274 -4.50 -11.71 -3.88
N PHE A 275 -4.00 -12.12 -2.70
CA PHE A 275 -3.88 -11.28 -1.51
C PHE A 275 -2.44 -11.03 -1.08
N LEU A 276 -1.52 -11.95 -1.39
CA LEU A 276 -0.11 -11.89 -1.02
C LEU A 276 0.79 -11.90 -2.26
N MET A 277 1.86 -11.11 -2.20
CA MET A 277 2.96 -11.14 -3.13
C MET A 277 4.08 -12.02 -2.56
N GLU A 278 4.57 -12.94 -3.38
CA GLU A 278 5.74 -13.77 -3.07
C GLU A 278 7.03 -13.03 -3.42
N LEU A 279 7.91 -12.92 -2.43
CA LEU A 279 9.24 -12.34 -2.51
C LEU A 279 10.26 -13.39 -2.03
N VAL A 280 11.51 -13.18 -2.39
CA VAL A 280 12.60 -14.09 -2.01
C VAL A 280 13.53 -13.35 -1.06
N GLU A 281 13.69 -13.87 0.15
CA GLU A 281 14.55 -13.29 1.21
C GLU A 281 15.69 -14.27 1.57
N ARG A 282 16.73 -13.77 2.23
CA ARG A 282 17.87 -14.59 2.66
C ARG A 282 18.23 -14.29 4.11
N GLU A 283 17.98 -15.24 4.99
CA GLU A 283 18.60 -15.31 6.32
C GLU A 283 19.65 -16.43 6.33
N SER A 284 20.91 -16.07 6.60
CA SER A 284 22.00 -17.00 6.94
C SER A 284 22.03 -18.35 6.18
N SER A 285 22.38 -18.29 4.89
CA SER A 285 22.76 -19.46 4.04
C SER A 285 21.62 -20.34 3.52
N GLU A 286 20.38 -20.17 3.95
CA GLU A 286 19.20 -20.84 3.39
C GLU A 286 18.31 -19.87 2.62
N ASP A 287 17.73 -20.35 1.53
CA ASP A 287 16.80 -19.60 0.69
C ASP A 287 15.41 -19.69 1.33
N SER A 288 14.83 -18.57 1.76
CA SER A 288 13.45 -18.53 2.24
C SER A 288 12.55 -17.73 1.30
N VAL A 289 11.35 -18.25 1.03
CA VAL A 289 10.29 -17.48 0.38
C VAL A 289 9.56 -16.71 1.47
N VAL A 290 9.29 -15.44 1.20
CA VAL A 290 8.51 -14.58 2.08
C VAL A 290 7.34 -13.97 1.34
N TYR A 291 6.31 -13.64 2.07
CA TYR A 291 5.01 -13.22 1.58
C TYR A 291 4.71 -11.85 2.17
N THR A 292 4.21 -10.94 1.35
CA THR A 292 3.83 -9.58 1.78
C THR A 292 2.47 -9.23 1.22
N PHE A 293 1.64 -8.50 1.97
CA PHE A 293 0.48 -7.87 1.34
C PHE A 293 0.95 -6.77 0.37
N PRO A 294 0.22 -6.49 -0.72
CA PRO A 294 0.57 -5.41 -1.64
C PRO A 294 0.72 -4.05 -0.96
N HIS A 295 0.01 -3.85 0.16
CA HIS A 295 0.16 -2.70 1.02
C HIS A 295 -0.28 -3.00 2.47
N LEU A 296 0.27 -2.28 3.45
CA LEU A 296 -0.10 -2.39 4.87
C LEU A 296 -1.60 -2.17 5.09
N THR A 297 -2.20 -1.20 4.42
CA THR A 297 -3.66 -0.94 4.52
C THR A 297 -4.50 -2.13 4.10
N ILE A 298 -4.04 -2.94 3.12
CA ILE A 298 -4.73 -4.19 2.75
C ILE A 298 -4.58 -5.20 3.87
N GLN A 299 -3.38 -5.34 4.45
CA GLN A 299 -3.16 -6.19 5.64
C GLN A 299 -4.07 -5.79 6.80
N GLU A 300 -4.20 -4.49 7.10
CA GLU A 300 -5.07 -3.97 8.15
C GLU A 300 -6.56 -4.23 7.87
N PHE A 301 -6.99 -4.11 6.61
CA PHE A 301 -8.36 -4.44 6.21
C PHE A 301 -8.65 -5.94 6.39
N VAL A 302 -7.74 -6.79 5.90
CA VAL A 302 -7.85 -8.25 6.01
C VAL A 302 -7.84 -8.70 7.48
N ALA A 303 -7.04 -8.06 8.32
CA ALA A 303 -7.04 -8.25 9.77
C ALA A 303 -8.39 -7.87 10.42
N ALA A 304 -8.97 -6.73 10.01
CA ALA A 304 -10.28 -6.28 10.51
C ALA A 304 -11.40 -7.21 10.06
N LEU A 305 -11.37 -7.67 8.80
CA LEU A 305 -12.34 -8.60 8.24
C LEU A 305 -12.41 -9.92 9.00
N ALA A 306 -11.26 -10.50 9.38
CA ALA A 306 -11.23 -11.74 10.17
C ALA A 306 -12.05 -11.65 11.48
N GLN A 307 -12.15 -10.47 12.11
CA GLN A 307 -12.94 -10.29 13.34
C GLN A 307 -14.44 -10.57 13.11
N PHE A 308 -14.93 -10.34 11.89
CA PHE A 308 -16.32 -10.56 11.50
C PHE A 308 -16.60 -11.97 10.95
N LEU A 309 -15.55 -12.69 10.54
CA LEU A 309 -15.65 -14.06 10.03
C LEU A 309 -15.55 -15.11 11.14
N SER A 310 -14.84 -14.79 12.24
CA SER A 310 -14.59 -15.71 13.35
C SER A 310 -15.91 -16.15 14.02
N PRO A 311 -16.17 -17.47 14.11
CA PRO A 311 -17.39 -18.00 14.73
C PRO A 311 -17.40 -17.82 16.26
N ASN A 312 -16.24 -17.60 16.86
CA ASN A 312 -16.10 -17.31 18.28
C ASN A 312 -15.48 -15.92 18.44
N PRO A 313 -16.30 -14.85 18.54
CA PRO A 313 -15.80 -13.49 18.69
C PRO A 313 -15.04 -13.28 20.02
N GLY A 314 -15.03 -14.27 20.92
CA GLY A 314 -14.26 -14.24 22.15
C GLY A 314 -14.52 -12.97 22.95
N ASN A 315 -13.46 -12.39 23.51
CA ASN A 315 -13.51 -11.06 24.13
C ASN A 315 -13.01 -9.98 23.16
N LEU A 316 -13.68 -9.86 22.00
CA LEU A 316 -13.39 -8.84 20.97
C LEU A 316 -13.26 -7.44 21.58
N GLN A 317 -14.15 -7.07 22.50
CA GLN A 317 -14.07 -5.77 23.18
C GLN A 317 -12.73 -5.57 23.90
N LYS A 318 -12.18 -6.59 24.57
CA LYS A 318 -10.84 -6.51 25.18
C LYS A 318 -9.74 -6.33 24.13
N GLN A 319 -9.83 -6.99 22.97
CA GLN A 319 -8.89 -6.81 21.88
C GLN A 319 -8.95 -5.39 21.30
N LEU A 320 -10.15 -4.89 20.99
CA LEU A 320 -10.34 -3.51 20.50
C LEU A 320 -9.90 -2.47 21.53
N ASN A 321 -10.14 -2.73 22.82
CA ASN A 321 -9.64 -1.88 23.91
C ASN A 321 -8.12 -1.88 24.00
N LYS A 322 -7.46 -3.03 23.78
CA LYS A 322 -6.00 -3.10 23.73
C LYS A 322 -5.47 -2.32 22.53
N ALA A 323 -6.01 -2.58 21.34
CA ALA A 323 -5.63 -1.91 20.11
C ALA A 323 -5.78 -0.38 20.21
N HIS A 324 -6.87 0.11 20.79
CA HIS A 324 -7.13 1.55 20.95
C HIS A 324 -6.24 2.26 21.99
N ARG A 325 -5.62 1.51 22.90
CA ARG A 325 -4.68 2.09 23.89
C ARG A 325 -3.27 2.27 23.33
N GLU A 326 -2.95 1.64 22.20
CA GLU A 326 -1.65 1.78 21.56
C GLU A 326 -1.53 3.18 20.96
N GLU A 327 -0.53 3.94 21.40
CA GLU A 327 -0.37 5.36 21.04
C GLU A 327 0.54 5.56 19.82
N ASP A 328 1.11 4.48 19.30
CA ASP A 328 2.07 4.47 18.19
C ASP A 328 1.38 4.46 16.80
N GLY A 329 0.05 4.62 16.79
CA GLY A 329 -0.78 4.76 15.59
C GLY A 329 -1.05 3.46 14.83
N ARG A 330 -0.44 2.33 15.21
CA ARG A 330 -0.45 1.09 14.39
C ARG A 330 -1.82 0.46 14.17
N PHE A 331 -2.82 0.82 14.97
CA PHE A 331 -4.18 0.28 14.88
C PHE A 331 -5.21 1.32 14.42
N GLU A 332 -4.81 2.55 14.06
CA GLU A 332 -5.77 3.59 13.69
C GLU A 332 -6.62 3.21 12.48
N ILE A 333 -5.98 2.72 11.40
CA ILE A 333 -6.68 2.30 10.18
C ILE A 333 -7.39 0.96 10.38
N PHE A 334 -6.76 0.00 11.07
CA PHE A 334 -7.43 -1.23 11.49
C PHE A 334 -8.76 -0.96 12.24
N LEU A 335 -8.77 -0.06 13.22
CA LEU A 335 -9.98 0.26 13.99
C LEU A 335 -11.03 1.01 13.14
N ARG A 336 -10.61 1.82 12.17
CA ARG A 336 -11.52 2.41 11.15
C ARG A 336 -12.22 1.31 10.35
N PHE A 337 -11.47 0.32 9.88
CA PHE A 337 -12.05 -0.81 9.15
C PHE A 337 -12.96 -1.67 10.02
N VAL A 338 -12.59 -1.95 11.28
CA VAL A 338 -13.48 -2.67 12.21
C VAL A 338 -14.79 -1.92 12.40
N ALA A 339 -14.74 -0.61 12.64
CA ALA A 339 -15.94 0.21 12.78
C ALA A 339 -16.76 0.23 11.48
N GLY A 340 -16.12 0.37 10.32
CA GLY A 340 -16.80 0.42 9.03
C GLY A 340 -17.43 -0.90 8.61
N LEU A 341 -16.82 -2.04 8.91
CA LEU A 341 -17.35 -3.38 8.59
C LEU A 341 -18.60 -3.71 9.42
N SER A 342 -18.87 -2.97 10.50
CA SER A 342 -20.17 -3.03 11.19
C SER A 342 -21.32 -2.43 10.36
N SER A 343 -21.01 -1.69 9.29
CA SER A 343 -22.00 -1.15 8.36
C SER A 343 -22.47 -2.22 7.36
N PRO A 344 -23.79 -2.43 7.18
CA PRO A 344 -24.30 -3.35 6.17
C PRO A 344 -23.81 -3.04 4.76
N ARG A 345 -23.62 -1.75 4.41
CA ARG A 345 -23.14 -1.35 3.08
C ARG A 345 -21.70 -1.76 2.81
N ALA A 346 -20.86 -1.83 3.84
CA ALA A 346 -19.48 -2.27 3.72
C ALA A 346 -19.38 -3.80 3.77
N ALA A 347 -20.20 -4.47 4.57
CA ALA A 347 -20.20 -5.93 4.71
C ALA A 347 -20.79 -6.65 3.49
N GLN A 348 -21.93 -6.15 2.96
CA GLN A 348 -22.76 -6.85 1.98
C GLN A 348 -21.99 -7.40 0.75
N PRO A 349 -21.07 -6.66 0.10
CA PRO A 349 -20.32 -7.20 -1.03
C PRO A 349 -19.50 -8.45 -0.65
N LEU A 350 -18.94 -8.47 0.56
CA LEU A 350 -18.07 -9.55 1.02
C LEU A 350 -18.86 -10.79 1.45
N GLU A 351 -20.06 -10.59 1.99
CA GLU A 351 -20.94 -11.69 2.41
C GLU A 351 -21.36 -12.60 1.25
N GLU A 352 -21.33 -12.10 0.00
CA GLU A 352 -21.57 -12.90 -1.21
C GLU A 352 -20.61 -14.10 -1.33
N PHE A 353 -19.34 -13.91 -0.93
CA PHE A 353 -18.30 -14.93 -1.03
C PHE A 353 -17.93 -15.58 0.31
N LEU A 354 -18.05 -14.83 1.40
CA LEU A 354 -17.58 -15.25 2.72
C LEU A 354 -18.72 -15.72 3.63
N GLY A 355 -19.97 -15.62 3.16
CA GLY A 355 -21.17 -15.86 3.95
C GLY A 355 -21.43 -14.72 4.95
N PRO A 356 -22.54 -14.80 5.71
CA PRO A 356 -22.95 -13.72 6.60
C PRO A 356 -21.93 -13.48 7.71
N PHE A 357 -21.74 -12.21 8.05
CA PHE A 357 -20.91 -11.80 9.17
C PHE A 357 -21.59 -12.14 10.49
N VAL A 358 -20.78 -12.38 11.52
CA VAL A 358 -21.29 -12.77 12.84
C VAL A 358 -21.97 -11.57 13.50
N HIS A 359 -23.29 -11.67 13.72
CA HIS A 359 -24.10 -10.58 14.28
C HIS A 359 -23.61 -10.12 15.67
N GLN A 360 -23.15 -11.05 16.52
CA GLN A 360 -22.59 -10.71 17.82
C GLN A 360 -21.35 -9.81 17.72
N THR A 361 -20.50 -10.00 16.69
CA THR A 361 -19.35 -9.14 16.42
C THR A 361 -19.81 -7.72 16.12
N THR A 362 -20.79 -7.55 15.23
CA THR A 362 -21.35 -6.24 14.89
C THR A 362 -21.89 -5.51 16.12
N CYS A 363 -22.67 -6.19 16.96
CA CYS A 363 -23.16 -5.61 18.21
C CYS A 363 -22.03 -5.21 19.15
N ALA A 364 -21.03 -6.08 19.34
CA ALA A 364 -19.89 -5.81 20.21
C ALA A 364 -19.05 -4.59 19.74
N VAL A 365 -18.89 -4.42 18.43
CA VAL A 365 -18.21 -3.26 17.82
C VAL A 365 -19.03 -1.98 18.03
N ILE A 366 -20.36 -2.03 17.83
CA ILE A 366 -21.25 -0.88 18.07
C ILE A 366 -21.21 -0.44 19.54
N ASP A 367 -21.28 -1.39 20.47
CA ASP A 367 -21.21 -1.10 21.91
C ASP A 367 -19.85 -0.52 22.30
N TRP A 368 -18.76 -1.11 21.78
CA TRP A 368 -17.41 -0.58 21.99
C TRP A 368 -17.28 0.85 21.46
N LEU A 369 -17.77 1.12 20.25
CA LEU A 369 -17.70 2.44 19.62
C LEU A 369 -18.50 3.47 20.41
N LYS A 370 -19.70 3.11 20.88
CA LYS A 370 -20.53 3.94 21.75
C LYS A 370 -19.79 4.36 23.02
N GLU A 371 -19.16 3.41 23.70
CA GLU A 371 -18.36 3.66 24.91
C GLU A 371 -17.18 4.59 24.63
N LYS A 372 -16.44 4.36 23.52
CA LYS A 372 -15.28 5.18 23.15
C LYS A 372 -15.65 6.61 22.80
N VAL A 373 -16.67 6.81 21.98
CA VAL A 373 -17.11 8.17 21.63
C VAL A 373 -17.51 8.94 22.89
N LYS A 374 -18.33 8.34 23.77
CA LYS A 374 -18.76 8.98 25.04
C LYS A 374 -17.61 9.30 25.99
N ALA A 375 -16.58 8.46 26.03
CA ALA A 375 -15.40 8.70 26.86
C ALA A 375 -14.55 9.86 26.32
N GLN A 376 -14.25 9.89 25.02
CA GLN A 376 -13.34 10.88 24.44
C GLN A 376 -13.95 12.28 24.31
N ILE A 377 -15.28 12.41 24.24
CA ILE A 377 -15.93 13.73 24.23
C ILE A 377 -15.67 14.51 25.53
N ARG A 378 -15.41 13.80 26.64
CA ARG A 378 -15.19 14.43 27.96
C ARG A 378 -13.75 14.87 28.21
N ASP A 379 -12.81 14.44 27.37
CA ASP A 379 -11.37 14.65 27.54
C ASP A 379 -10.78 15.26 26.27
N THR A 380 -10.54 16.58 26.28
CA THR A 380 -9.97 17.31 25.12
C THR A 380 -8.80 18.22 25.50
N ASP A 381 -8.22 18.04 26.69
CA ASP A 381 -7.24 18.96 27.26
C ASP A 381 -5.84 18.82 26.64
N THR A 382 -5.54 17.65 26.06
CA THR A 382 -4.23 17.34 25.46
C THR A 382 -4.33 17.06 23.97
N VAL A 383 -3.24 17.26 23.23
CA VAL A 383 -3.16 16.91 21.78
C VAL A 383 -3.53 15.45 21.55
N THR A 384 -3.07 14.56 22.43
CA THR A 384 -3.37 13.13 22.36
C THR A 384 -4.85 12.85 22.56
N ALA A 385 -5.50 13.53 23.51
CA ALA A 385 -6.94 13.41 23.74
C ALA A 385 -7.76 13.94 22.55
N LYS A 386 -7.40 15.12 22.03
CA LYS A 386 -8.01 15.67 20.79
C LYS A 386 -7.87 14.70 19.62
N ARG A 387 -6.69 14.08 19.44
CA ARG A 387 -6.45 13.09 18.38
C ARG A 387 -7.29 11.83 18.57
N LYS A 388 -7.41 11.33 19.81
CA LYS A 388 -8.28 10.20 20.16
C LYS A 388 -9.75 10.49 19.86
N LEU A 389 -10.22 11.72 20.15
CA LEU A 389 -11.56 12.17 19.78
C LEU A 389 -11.73 12.24 18.25
N LEU A 390 -10.79 12.83 17.53
CA LEU A 390 -10.85 12.87 16.06
C LEU A 390 -10.93 11.46 15.47
N ASN A 391 -10.09 10.53 15.96
CA ASN A 391 -10.12 9.13 15.52
C ASN A 391 -11.45 8.43 15.85
N THR A 392 -12.07 8.68 17.01
CA THR A 392 -13.40 8.12 17.30
C THR A 392 -14.50 8.71 16.42
N LEU A 393 -14.39 9.97 16.00
CA LEU A 393 -15.29 10.54 14.98
C LEU A 393 -15.08 9.87 13.62
N HIS A 394 -13.84 9.56 13.23
CA HIS A 394 -13.56 8.75 12.03
C HIS A 394 -14.19 7.36 12.12
N TYR A 395 -14.10 6.68 13.26
CA TYR A 395 -14.75 5.37 13.44
C TYR A 395 -16.28 5.47 13.30
N LEU A 396 -16.88 6.51 13.86
CA LEU A 396 -18.31 6.76 13.75
C LEU A 396 -18.73 7.06 12.31
N PHE A 397 -17.93 7.87 11.60
CA PHE A 397 -18.09 8.10 10.17
C PHE A 397 -18.03 6.79 9.39
N GLU A 398 -17.01 5.96 9.59
CA GLU A 398 -16.87 4.68 8.89
C GLU A 398 -18.06 3.74 9.15
N SER A 399 -18.57 3.68 10.39
CA SER A 399 -19.73 2.82 10.72
C SER A 399 -21.00 3.18 9.94
N GLN A 400 -21.10 4.43 9.46
CA GLN A 400 -22.28 4.99 8.79
C GLN A 400 -23.59 4.76 9.59
N ASN A 401 -23.49 4.60 10.92
CA ASN A 401 -24.61 4.34 11.80
C ASN A 401 -25.14 5.67 12.36
N GLN A 402 -26.10 6.27 11.65
CA GLN A 402 -26.68 7.56 12.04
C GLN A 402 -27.38 7.52 13.41
N ALA A 403 -28.03 6.41 13.76
CA ALA A 403 -28.71 6.27 15.05
C ALA A 403 -27.71 6.25 16.21
N LEU A 404 -26.60 5.51 16.06
CA LEU A 404 -25.51 5.51 17.02
C LEU A 404 -24.89 6.90 17.14
N ALA A 405 -24.67 7.57 16.01
CA ALA A 405 -24.08 8.90 16.00
C ALA A 405 -24.97 9.95 16.67
N GLN A 406 -26.28 9.93 16.42
CA GLN A 406 -27.24 10.80 17.12
C GLN A 406 -27.25 10.49 18.62
N LEU A 407 -27.20 9.21 19.01
CA LEU A 407 -27.20 8.79 20.41
C LEU A 407 -25.95 9.23 21.18
N THR A 408 -24.80 9.35 20.50
CA THR A 408 -23.53 9.72 21.14
C THR A 408 -23.20 11.20 21.02
N LEU A 409 -23.51 11.83 19.89
CA LEU A 409 -23.18 13.23 19.58
C LEU A 409 -24.34 14.21 19.78
N GLY A 410 -25.60 13.76 19.77
CA GLY A 410 -26.76 14.65 19.76
C GLY A 410 -26.76 15.70 20.87
N SER A 411 -26.34 15.30 22.08
CA SER A 411 -26.28 16.17 23.28
C SER A 411 -24.89 16.76 23.54
N VAL A 412 -23.98 16.74 22.56
CA VAL A 412 -22.64 17.31 22.72
C VAL A 412 -22.69 18.81 22.49
N HIS A 413 -22.32 19.56 23.52
CA HIS A 413 -22.36 21.03 23.49
C HIS A 413 -21.00 21.66 23.16
N THR A 414 -19.89 20.94 23.30
CA THR A 414 -18.55 21.48 23.04
C THR A 414 -17.71 20.46 22.29
N LEU A 415 -17.01 20.93 21.25
CA LEU A 415 -16.00 20.15 20.53
C LEU A 415 -14.73 21.00 20.41
N THR A 416 -13.59 20.43 20.82
CA THR A 416 -12.32 21.14 20.84
C THR A 416 -11.25 20.36 20.11
N PHE A 417 -10.75 20.93 19.01
CA PHE A 417 -9.61 20.41 18.25
C PHE A 417 -8.48 21.44 18.13
N GLY A 418 -8.82 22.72 18.28
CA GLY A 418 -7.90 23.85 18.28
C GLY A 418 -7.34 24.21 19.64
N ASP A 419 -6.42 25.17 19.64
CA ASP A 419 -5.81 25.75 20.84
C ASP A 419 -5.19 27.13 20.53
N LEU A 420 -4.96 27.93 21.58
CA LEU A 420 -4.16 29.16 21.47
C LEU A 420 -2.71 28.86 21.10
N SER A 421 -2.15 27.76 21.61
CA SER A 421 -0.83 27.28 21.20
C SER A 421 -0.96 26.36 19.98
N SER A 422 -0.29 26.71 18.87
CA SER A 422 -0.27 25.87 17.67
C SER A 422 0.31 24.48 17.90
N GLU A 423 1.13 24.28 18.93
CA GLU A 423 1.66 22.96 19.31
C GLU A 423 0.60 22.08 20.00
N LYS A 424 -0.44 22.69 20.56
CA LYS A 424 -1.55 22.03 21.25
C LYS A 424 -2.81 21.86 20.37
N ALA A 425 -2.81 22.44 19.18
CA ALA A 425 -3.88 22.33 18.20
C ALA A 425 -3.64 21.14 17.26
N LEU A 426 -4.72 20.50 16.80
CA LEU A 426 -4.63 19.52 15.73
C LEU A 426 -4.60 20.18 14.37
N ARG A 427 -3.70 19.74 13.50
CA ARG A 427 -3.81 20.01 12.06
C ARG A 427 -4.93 19.16 11.50
N LEU A 428 -5.90 19.80 10.86
CA LEU A 428 -7.05 19.13 10.26
C LEU A 428 -6.93 19.11 8.74
N THR A 429 -7.10 17.92 8.20
CA THR A 429 -7.11 17.61 6.78
C THR A 429 -8.53 17.85 6.22
N PRO A 430 -8.73 18.22 4.93
CA PRO A 430 -10.03 18.15 4.27
C PRO A 430 -10.91 16.93 4.64
N ILE A 431 -10.36 15.72 4.77
CA ILE A 431 -11.17 14.55 5.20
C ILE A 431 -11.59 14.66 6.67
N ASP A 432 -10.73 15.17 7.56
CA ASP A 432 -11.14 15.47 8.95
C ASP A 432 -12.30 16.47 8.96
N CYS A 433 -12.27 17.46 8.06
CA CYS A 433 -13.33 18.46 7.92
C CYS A 433 -14.65 17.86 7.45
N VAL A 434 -14.63 16.87 6.54
CA VAL A 434 -15.83 16.10 6.14
C VAL A 434 -16.41 15.33 7.33
N VAL A 435 -15.55 14.63 8.06
CA VAL A 435 -15.95 13.85 9.25
C VAL A 435 -16.53 14.76 10.33
N LEU A 436 -15.90 15.90 10.59
CA LEU A 436 -16.38 16.90 11.53
C LEU A 436 -17.70 17.52 11.08
N SER A 437 -17.83 17.88 9.80
CA SER A 437 -19.07 18.43 9.24
C SER A 437 -20.25 17.48 9.45
N GLN A 438 -20.05 16.19 9.18
CA GLN A 438 -21.07 15.17 9.43
C GLN A 438 -21.36 15.00 10.93
N ALA A 439 -20.33 14.99 11.79
CA ALA A 439 -20.50 14.88 13.23
C ALA A 439 -21.30 16.07 13.78
N ILE A 440 -20.96 17.30 13.39
CA ILE A 440 -21.64 18.54 13.78
C ILE A 440 -23.09 18.55 13.29
N GLY A 441 -23.33 18.11 12.05
CA GLY A 441 -24.68 18.03 11.49
C GLY A 441 -25.63 17.12 12.26
N LEU A 442 -25.09 16.16 13.02
CA LEU A 442 -25.84 15.22 13.87
C LEU A 442 -26.04 15.74 15.30
N CYS A 443 -25.38 16.84 15.68
CA CYS A 443 -25.62 17.50 16.96
C CYS A 443 -26.93 18.32 16.92
N ASP A 444 -27.63 18.40 18.04
CA ASP A 444 -28.82 19.26 18.15
C ASP A 444 -28.41 20.74 18.05
N THR A 445 -27.52 21.16 18.95
CA THR A 445 -26.85 22.47 18.96
C THR A 445 -25.52 22.35 19.67
N ILE A 446 -24.46 22.91 19.07
CA ILE A 446 -23.13 23.01 19.66
C ILE A 446 -22.99 24.41 20.22
N ASN A 447 -22.75 24.55 21.52
CA ASN A 447 -22.51 25.84 22.14
C ASN A 447 -21.16 26.40 21.67
N GLN A 448 -20.13 25.56 21.61
CA GLN A 448 -18.78 25.99 21.24
C GLN A 448 -18.03 24.95 20.40
N LEU A 449 -17.51 25.36 19.26
CA LEU A 449 -16.60 24.59 18.42
C LEU A 449 -15.25 25.33 18.35
N ASN A 450 -14.17 24.74 18.87
CA ASN A 450 -12.85 25.34 18.85
C ASN A 450 -11.96 24.68 17.78
N LEU A 451 -11.67 25.44 16.71
CA LEU A 451 -10.81 25.07 15.58
C LEU A 451 -9.60 26.01 15.44
N ARG A 452 -9.28 26.76 16.49
CA ARG A 452 -8.17 27.70 16.52
C ARG A 452 -6.84 27.01 16.21
N SER A 453 -6.04 27.62 15.33
CA SER A 453 -4.73 27.10 14.94
C SER A 453 -4.79 25.68 14.36
N CYS A 454 -5.93 25.24 13.80
CA CYS A 454 -6.05 23.93 13.16
C CYS A 454 -5.50 23.86 11.72
N PHE A 455 -5.02 24.98 11.17
CA PHE A 455 -4.43 25.07 9.82
C PHE A 455 -5.34 24.51 8.72
N ILE A 456 -6.66 24.72 8.83
CA ILE A 456 -7.65 24.26 7.87
C ILE A 456 -7.46 25.02 6.54
N GLN A 457 -7.29 24.28 5.45
CA GLN A 457 -7.18 24.85 4.11
C GLN A 457 -8.56 25.27 3.56
N GLU A 458 -8.58 26.04 2.48
CA GLU A 458 -9.82 26.52 1.84
C GLU A 458 -10.80 25.39 1.55
N GLU A 459 -10.32 24.27 0.99
CA GLU A 459 -11.16 23.11 0.71
C GLU A 459 -11.80 22.54 1.99
N GLY A 460 -11.02 22.37 3.07
CA GLY A 460 -11.53 21.89 4.35
C GLY A 460 -12.61 22.82 4.94
N LEU A 461 -12.42 24.14 4.83
CA LEU A 461 -13.43 25.12 5.24
C LEU A 461 -14.73 24.95 4.44
N GLN A 462 -14.66 24.81 3.11
CA GLN A 462 -15.84 24.60 2.27
C GLN A 462 -16.67 23.38 2.70
N ARG A 463 -16.01 22.31 3.20
CA ARG A 463 -16.72 21.12 3.72
C ARG A 463 -17.41 21.37 5.06
N LEU A 464 -16.87 22.27 5.89
CA LEU A 464 -17.43 22.59 7.21
C LEU A 464 -18.59 23.59 7.15
N VAL A 465 -18.57 24.55 6.21
CA VAL A 465 -19.53 25.69 6.17
C VAL A 465 -20.97 25.25 6.36
N ALA A 466 -21.40 24.18 5.68
CA ALA A 466 -22.77 23.70 5.74
C ALA A 466 -23.20 23.27 7.15
N ALA A 467 -22.28 22.81 8.00
CA ALA A 467 -22.56 22.35 9.36
C ALA A 467 -22.39 23.45 10.43
N LEU A 468 -21.62 24.50 10.15
CA LEU A 468 -21.29 25.55 11.14
C LEU A 468 -22.52 26.32 11.66
N HIS A 469 -23.65 26.31 10.95
CA HIS A 469 -24.90 26.92 11.43
C HIS A 469 -25.44 26.26 12.72
N LYS A 470 -24.95 25.07 13.08
CA LYS A 470 -25.26 24.37 14.34
C LYS A 470 -24.44 24.87 15.53
N CYS A 471 -23.42 25.69 15.30
CA CYS A 471 -22.50 26.20 16.32
C CYS A 471 -22.90 27.62 16.75
N GLN A 472 -23.09 27.84 18.05
CA GLN A 472 -23.36 29.17 18.60
C GLN A 472 -22.08 30.02 18.65
N GLU A 473 -20.95 29.40 18.99
CA GLU A 473 -19.62 30.02 19.01
C GLU A 473 -18.61 29.16 18.24
N LEU A 474 -17.83 29.80 17.36
CA LEU A 474 -16.71 29.19 16.62
C LEU A 474 -15.41 29.92 17.01
N LEU A 475 -14.43 29.20 17.56
CA LEU A 475 -13.19 29.75 18.11
C LEU A 475 -11.91 29.43 17.33
#